data_AF-A0A7J3AMP6-F1
#
_entry.id   AF-A0A7J3AMP6-F1
#
_cell.length_a   1.000
_cell.length_b   1.000
_cell.length_c   1.000
_cell.angle_alpha   90.00
_cell.angle_beta   90.00
_cell.angle_gamma   90.00
#
_symmetry.space_group_name_H-M   'P 1'
#
loop_
_entity.id
_entity.type
_entity.pdbx_description
1 polymer ?
#
loop_
_entity_poly.entity_id
_entity_poly.type
_entity_poly.pdbx_seq_one_letter_code
_entity_poly.pdbx_strand_id
1 'polypeptide(L)'
;KARDILWKALPKLDELLTKIYRKESVLRTIILLDCSRSMRLSADETSMLDHGIDLTLQISRVLLSGLQPTGVVLFDEVSIIGEVMPGTGKHQFDGIVSLLKQAPASIRISGSTEAEEQPGPAVARAIVTGTETGYHDKEFIKALGHLADSDIVSSSGIGIDTKIRQVIAKNLGSKLLFIVISDLISSGKSILSMARICQKTNNVLITIHTYADWYSALDEGLEKEMAEKLYENLMTSISLQAKLERFGAYYLRIGPADTTSRIIKTIRRTA
;
A
#
# COMPACT_ATOMS: atom_id res chain seq x y z
N LYS A 1 -16.35 2.43 36.76
CA LYS A 1 -15.23 1.65 37.33
C LYS A 1 -15.69 0.45 38.19
N ALA A 2 -16.76 0.52 38.99
CA ALA A 2 -17.30 -0.69 39.68
C ALA A 2 -18.29 -1.53 38.84
N ARG A 3 -18.91 -0.93 37.81
CA ARG A 3 -19.94 -1.57 36.96
C ARG A 3 -19.40 -2.67 36.02
N ASP A 4 -18.10 -2.66 35.78
CA ASP A 4 -17.43 -3.60 34.86
C ASP A 4 -16.96 -4.87 35.57
N ILE A 5 -16.99 -4.88 36.91
CA ILE A 5 -16.66 -6.04 37.72
C ILE A 5 -17.90 -6.95 37.80
N LEU A 6 -17.72 -8.22 37.45
CA LEU A 6 -18.74 -9.25 37.58
C LEU A 6 -18.84 -9.74 39.03
N TRP A 7 -19.23 -8.84 39.94
CA TRP A 7 -19.29 -9.10 41.38
C TRP A 7 -20.23 -10.27 41.76
N LYS A 8 -21.22 -10.59 40.91
CA LYS A 8 -22.11 -11.76 41.09
C LYS A 8 -21.47 -13.10 40.73
N ALA A 9 -20.39 -13.08 39.95
CA ALA A 9 -19.66 -14.29 39.53
C ALA A 9 -18.50 -14.63 40.49
N LEU A 10 -17.96 -13.60 41.16
CA LEU A 10 -16.88 -13.72 42.14
C LEU A 10 -17.11 -14.82 43.20
N PRO A 11 -18.25 -14.88 43.93
CA PRO A 11 -18.45 -15.91 44.95
C PRO A 11 -18.69 -17.33 44.38
N LYS A 12 -18.90 -17.47 43.07
CA LYS A 12 -19.15 -18.77 42.42
C LYS A 12 -17.90 -19.37 41.78
N LEU A 13 -16.98 -18.53 41.33
CA LEU A 13 -15.78 -18.92 40.59
C LEU A 13 -14.50 -18.65 41.39
N ASP A 14 -14.60 -17.96 42.52
CA ASP A 14 -13.48 -17.49 43.35
C ASP A 14 -12.43 -16.66 42.57
N GLU A 15 -12.85 -16.09 41.44
CA GLU A 15 -12.01 -15.32 40.53
C GLU A 15 -12.63 -13.96 40.20
N LEU A 16 -11.79 -12.92 40.16
CA LEU A 16 -12.19 -11.57 39.81
C LEU A 16 -12.32 -11.42 38.29
N LEU A 17 -13.54 -11.49 37.78
CA LEU A 17 -13.84 -11.27 36.37
C LEU A 17 -14.19 -9.80 36.08
N THR A 18 -13.53 -9.21 35.08
CA THR A 18 -13.78 -7.83 34.62
C THR A 18 -14.22 -7.81 33.15
N LYS A 19 -15.29 -7.07 32.83
CA LYS A 19 -15.73 -6.84 31.46
C LYS A 19 -14.79 -5.85 30.79
N ILE A 20 -14.03 -6.33 29.80
CA ILE A 20 -13.20 -5.49 28.93
C ILE A 20 -14.02 -5.20 27.68
N TYR A 21 -14.51 -3.96 27.55
CA TYR A 21 -15.16 -3.50 26.32
C TYR A 21 -14.09 -3.04 25.35
N ARG A 22 -13.87 -3.78 24.26
CA ARG A 22 -13.05 -3.32 23.13
C ARG A 22 -13.98 -2.64 22.14
N LYS A 23 -13.86 -1.32 21.97
CA LYS A 23 -14.60 -0.60 20.93
C LYS A 23 -14.03 -1.03 19.58
N GLU A 24 -14.81 -1.78 18.81
CA GLU A 24 -14.51 -2.01 17.39
C GLU A 24 -14.71 -0.68 16.66
N SER A 25 -13.62 0.04 16.39
CA SER A 25 -13.67 1.18 15.50
C SER A 25 -13.58 0.69 14.06
N VAL A 26 -14.57 1.06 13.25
CA VAL A 26 -14.52 0.85 11.81
C VAL A 26 -13.42 1.75 11.24
N LEU A 27 -12.31 1.15 10.81
CA LEU A 27 -11.24 1.87 10.11
C LEU A 27 -11.55 1.89 8.62
N ARG A 28 -11.46 3.08 8.01
CA ARG A 28 -11.49 3.21 6.55
C ARG A 28 -10.11 2.84 6.02
N THR A 29 -10.07 1.82 5.19
CA THR A 29 -8.83 1.25 4.65
C THR A 29 -8.66 1.61 3.19
N ILE A 30 -7.45 2.03 2.82
CA ILE A 30 -7.05 2.25 1.43
C ILE A 30 -5.83 1.40 1.15
N ILE A 31 -5.95 0.52 0.17
CA ILE A 31 -4.85 -0.31 -0.31
C ILE A 31 -4.24 0.39 -1.53
N LEU A 32 -2.94 0.64 -1.48
CA LEU A 32 -2.14 1.23 -2.55
C LEU A 32 -1.31 0.10 -3.16
N LEU A 33 -1.58 -0.27 -4.41
CA LEU A 33 -0.84 -1.30 -5.13
C LEU A 33 0.09 -0.65 -6.15
N ASP A 34 1.38 -0.94 -6.00
CA ASP A 34 2.43 -0.49 -6.90
C ASP A 34 2.43 -1.31 -8.19
N CYS A 35 2.30 -0.61 -9.31
CA CYS A 35 2.29 -1.14 -10.67
C CYS A 35 3.51 -0.65 -11.48
N SER A 36 4.57 -0.20 -10.80
CA SER A 36 5.84 0.22 -11.41
C SER A 36 6.49 -0.88 -12.22
N ARG A 37 7.51 -0.50 -13.02
CA ARG A 37 8.16 -1.44 -13.92
C ARG A 37 8.77 -2.63 -13.17
N SER A 38 9.41 -2.37 -12.02
CA SER A 38 10.09 -3.40 -11.23
C SER A 38 9.11 -4.43 -10.66
N MET A 39 7.92 -4.01 -10.20
CA MET A 39 6.83 -4.91 -9.78
C MET A 39 6.34 -5.83 -10.91
N ARG A 40 6.40 -5.36 -12.16
CA ARG A 40 5.89 -6.09 -13.32
C ARG A 40 6.87 -7.12 -13.88
N LEU A 41 8.15 -7.03 -13.54
CA LEU A 41 9.16 -7.96 -14.03
C LEU A 41 8.87 -9.36 -13.48
N SER A 42 8.94 -10.35 -14.37
CA SER A 42 8.84 -11.77 -14.06
C SER A 42 10.02 -12.50 -14.69
N ALA A 43 10.76 -13.26 -13.88
CA ALA A 43 11.74 -14.22 -14.37
C ALA A 43 11.12 -15.61 -14.58
N ASP A 44 10.07 -15.93 -13.80
CA ASP A 44 9.33 -17.20 -13.86
C ASP A 44 7.84 -16.97 -14.20
N GLU A 45 6.95 -17.92 -13.94
CA GLU A 45 5.52 -17.86 -14.26
C GLU A 45 4.74 -16.72 -13.57
N THR A 46 5.17 -16.30 -12.38
CA THR A 46 4.45 -15.28 -11.58
C THR A 46 5.29 -14.03 -11.34
N SER A 47 4.76 -12.85 -11.67
CA SER A 47 5.40 -11.57 -11.31
C SER A 47 5.08 -11.16 -9.87
N MET A 48 5.88 -10.24 -9.31
CA MET A 48 5.55 -9.59 -8.02
C MET A 48 4.21 -8.87 -8.07
N LEU A 49 3.86 -8.28 -9.21
CA LEU A 49 2.57 -7.63 -9.43
C LEU A 49 1.42 -8.63 -9.37
N ASP A 50 1.55 -9.81 -10.00
CA ASP A 50 0.50 -10.83 -9.98
C ASP A 50 0.20 -11.27 -8.54
N HIS A 51 1.26 -11.50 -7.74
CA HIS A 51 1.09 -11.79 -6.32
C HIS A 51 0.51 -10.59 -5.54
N GLY A 52 0.94 -9.37 -5.84
CA GLY A 52 0.38 -8.16 -5.24
C GLY A 52 -1.11 -7.96 -5.54
N ILE A 53 -1.56 -8.30 -6.75
CA ILE A 53 -2.98 -8.30 -7.16
C ILE A 53 -3.75 -9.33 -6.34
N ASP A 54 -3.25 -10.57 -6.25
CA ASP A 54 -3.88 -11.64 -5.46
C ASP A 54 -4.02 -11.24 -3.99
N LEU A 55 -2.94 -10.72 -3.39
CA LEU A 55 -2.96 -10.21 -2.02
C LEU A 55 -3.96 -9.07 -1.83
N THR A 56 -3.99 -8.12 -2.76
CA THR A 56 -4.94 -7.00 -2.72
C THR A 56 -6.38 -7.52 -2.75
N LEU A 57 -6.67 -8.51 -3.61
CA LEU A 57 -7.98 -9.12 -3.73
C LEU A 57 -8.39 -9.87 -2.44
N GLN A 58 -7.48 -10.67 -1.89
CA GLN A 58 -7.73 -11.42 -0.67
C GLN A 58 -7.89 -10.53 0.57
N ILE A 59 -7.03 -9.52 0.75
CA ILE A 59 -7.14 -8.55 1.83
C ILE A 59 -8.45 -7.77 1.70
N SER A 60 -8.79 -7.30 0.50
CA SER A 60 -10.04 -6.57 0.26
C SER A 60 -11.26 -7.40 0.64
N ARG A 61 -11.30 -8.68 0.24
CA ARG A 61 -12.38 -9.59 0.58
C ARG A 61 -12.55 -9.73 2.10
N VAL A 62 -11.45 -9.89 2.82
CA VAL A 62 -11.46 -10.08 4.28
C VAL A 62 -11.89 -8.81 5.00
N LEU A 63 -11.40 -7.64 4.59
CA LEU A 63 -11.76 -6.35 5.19
C LEU A 63 -13.23 -6.01 4.95
N LEU A 64 -13.72 -6.18 3.72
CA LEU A 64 -15.13 -5.95 3.38
C LEU A 64 -16.07 -6.92 4.11
N SER A 65 -15.66 -8.19 4.27
CA SER A 65 -16.41 -9.18 5.07
C SER A 65 -16.50 -8.77 6.54
N GLY A 66 -15.49 -8.05 7.05
CA GLY A 66 -15.47 -7.45 8.38
C GLY A 66 -16.18 -6.09 8.47
N LEU A 67 -16.96 -5.70 7.45
CA LEU A 67 -17.65 -4.39 7.35
C LEU A 67 -16.72 -3.18 7.45
N GLN A 68 -15.43 -3.33 7.10
CA GLN A 68 -14.50 -2.22 7.01
C GLN A 68 -14.55 -1.58 5.62
N PRO A 69 -14.83 -0.26 5.50
CA PRO A 69 -14.82 0.43 4.23
C PRO A 69 -13.43 0.30 3.60
N THR A 70 -13.35 -0.33 2.43
CA THR A 70 -12.07 -0.64 1.79
C THR A 70 -12.05 -0.11 0.37
N GLY A 71 -10.99 0.63 0.03
CA GLY A 71 -10.72 1.15 -1.30
C GLY A 71 -9.37 0.66 -1.82
N VAL A 72 -9.17 0.77 -3.12
CA VAL A 72 -7.92 0.36 -3.80
C VAL A 72 -7.48 1.48 -4.74
N VAL A 73 -6.19 1.76 -4.76
CA VAL A 73 -5.54 2.71 -5.66
C VAL A 73 -4.38 2.02 -6.36
N LEU A 74 -4.40 2.03 -7.69
CA LEU A 74 -3.31 1.56 -8.53
C LEU A 74 -2.43 2.75 -8.89
N PHE A 75 -1.12 2.64 -8.67
CA PHE A 75 -0.18 3.70 -9.01
C PHE A 75 1.06 3.14 -9.69
N ASP A 76 1.70 3.94 -10.52
CA ASP A 76 3.02 3.68 -11.07
C ASP A 76 4.01 4.77 -10.64
N GLU A 77 5.19 4.79 -11.24
CA GLU A 77 6.28 5.73 -10.94
C GLU A 77 5.89 7.19 -11.24
N VAL A 78 4.91 7.41 -12.12
CA VAL A 78 4.58 8.72 -12.69
C VAL A 78 3.20 9.20 -12.22
N SER A 79 2.24 8.30 -12.08
CA SER A 79 0.82 8.63 -12.00
C SER A 79 -0.04 7.57 -11.29
N ILE A 80 -1.26 7.97 -10.95
CA ILE A 80 -2.31 7.04 -10.49
C ILE A 80 -3.00 6.48 -11.73
N ILE A 81 -3.02 5.16 -11.87
CA ILE A 81 -3.64 4.46 -12.99
C ILE A 81 -5.16 4.40 -12.82
N GLY A 82 -5.62 4.13 -11.61
CA GLY A 82 -7.03 4.06 -11.29
C GLY A 82 -7.30 3.90 -9.80
N GLU A 83 -8.52 4.22 -9.40
CA GLU A 83 -8.91 4.19 -7.99
C GLU A 83 -10.36 3.79 -7.79
N VAL A 84 -10.61 3.15 -6.65
CA VAL A 84 -11.93 2.91 -6.07
C VAL A 84 -11.88 3.40 -4.63
N MET A 85 -12.68 4.43 -4.33
CA MET A 85 -12.74 5.02 -2.99
C MET A 85 -13.32 4.04 -1.95
N PRO A 86 -12.95 4.15 -0.66
CA PRO A 86 -13.43 3.23 0.37
C PRO A 86 -14.95 3.21 0.52
N GLY A 87 -15.52 2.00 0.43
CA GLY A 87 -16.95 1.73 0.64
C GLY A 87 -17.17 0.36 1.27
N THR A 88 -18.39 0.08 1.72
CA THR A 88 -18.79 -1.18 2.39
C THR A 88 -19.86 -1.97 1.61
N GLY A 89 -20.20 -1.54 0.39
CA GLY A 89 -21.27 -2.14 -0.40
C GLY A 89 -20.91 -3.50 -1.01
N LYS A 90 -21.91 -4.30 -1.38
CA LYS A 90 -21.70 -5.59 -2.08
C LYS A 90 -20.95 -5.40 -3.40
N HIS A 91 -21.32 -4.37 -4.17
CA HIS A 91 -20.67 -4.00 -5.43
C HIS A 91 -19.27 -3.39 -5.24
N GLN A 92 -18.85 -3.10 -4.00
CA GLN A 92 -17.52 -2.57 -3.74
C GLN A 92 -16.45 -3.57 -4.15
N PHE A 93 -16.65 -4.85 -3.82
CA PHE A 93 -15.70 -5.89 -4.19
C PHE A 93 -15.62 -6.05 -5.71
N ASP A 94 -16.76 -6.03 -6.41
CA ASP A 94 -16.81 -6.11 -7.87
C ASP A 94 -16.11 -4.92 -8.53
N GLY A 95 -16.26 -3.72 -7.96
CA GLY A 95 -15.55 -2.52 -8.40
C GLY A 95 -14.04 -2.64 -8.23
N ILE A 96 -13.59 -3.17 -7.09
CA ILE A 96 -12.17 -3.45 -6.84
C ILE A 96 -11.64 -4.49 -7.84
N VAL A 97 -12.36 -5.60 -8.05
CA VAL A 97 -11.97 -6.63 -9.03
C VAL A 97 -11.89 -6.05 -10.44
N SER A 98 -12.84 -5.19 -10.81
CA SER A 98 -12.85 -4.53 -12.12
C SER A 98 -11.69 -3.56 -12.29
N LEU A 99 -11.28 -2.85 -11.22
CA LEU A 99 -10.09 -2.02 -11.21
C LEU A 99 -8.81 -2.86 -11.35
N LEU A 100 -8.69 -3.95 -10.58
CA LEU A 100 -7.51 -4.83 -10.62
C LEU A 100 -7.33 -5.50 -11.99
N LYS A 101 -8.41 -5.79 -12.70
CA LYS A 101 -8.36 -6.29 -14.09
C LYS A 101 -7.78 -5.27 -15.08
N GLN A 102 -7.80 -3.97 -14.76
CA GLN A 102 -7.21 -2.91 -15.57
C GLN A 102 -5.73 -2.68 -15.24
N ALA A 103 -5.17 -3.40 -14.26
CA ALA A 103 -3.76 -3.31 -13.92
C ALA A 103 -2.88 -3.69 -15.13
N PRO A 104 -1.70 -3.06 -15.28
CA PRO A 104 -0.83 -3.32 -16.40
C PRO A 104 -0.29 -4.76 -16.37
N ALA A 105 -0.14 -5.38 -17.54
CA ALA A 105 0.33 -6.76 -17.65
C ALA A 105 1.79 -6.93 -17.18
N SER A 106 2.13 -8.12 -16.68
CA SER A 106 3.50 -8.51 -16.34
C SER A 106 4.42 -8.52 -17.57
N ILE A 107 5.69 -8.21 -17.34
CA ILE A 107 6.74 -8.15 -18.35
C ILE A 107 7.61 -9.39 -18.15
N ARG A 108 7.60 -10.30 -19.13
CA ARG A 108 8.46 -11.49 -19.13
C ARG A 108 9.85 -11.12 -19.60
N ILE A 109 10.87 -11.47 -18.82
CA ILE A 109 12.27 -11.36 -19.22
C ILE A 109 12.63 -12.68 -19.90
N SER A 110 12.42 -12.78 -21.22
CA SER A 110 12.86 -13.93 -21.99
C SER A 110 14.40 -13.94 -22.06
N GLY A 111 15.04 -14.90 -21.38
CA GLY A 111 16.42 -15.28 -21.64
C GLY A 111 16.52 -15.96 -23.01
N SER A 112 17.27 -15.36 -23.93
CA SER A 112 17.80 -15.88 -25.22
C SER A 112 17.04 -17.02 -25.91
N THR A 113 16.28 -16.72 -26.97
CA THR A 113 16.50 -17.18 -28.37
C THR A 113 15.35 -16.66 -29.25
N GLU A 114 15.74 -16.04 -30.37
CA GLU A 114 14.95 -15.66 -31.55
C GLU A 114 13.78 -14.68 -31.37
N ALA A 115 14.09 -13.43 -31.71
CA ALA A 115 13.12 -12.39 -32.03
C ALA A 115 12.39 -12.73 -33.34
N GLU A 116 11.11 -13.09 -33.25
CA GLU A 116 10.15 -12.69 -34.27
C GLU A 116 9.63 -11.30 -33.90
N GLU A 117 10.18 -10.27 -34.55
CA GLU A 117 9.59 -8.94 -34.58
C GLU A 117 8.23 -9.00 -35.29
N GLN A 118 7.16 -8.82 -34.53
CA GLN A 118 5.93 -8.23 -35.07
C GLN A 118 5.86 -6.75 -34.67
N PRO A 119 5.78 -5.81 -35.63
CA PRO A 119 5.69 -4.40 -35.33
C PRO A 119 4.25 -4.05 -34.92
N GLY A 120 4.00 -3.95 -33.62
CA GLY A 120 2.78 -3.32 -33.08
C GLY A 120 2.92 -1.79 -33.08
N PRO A 121 1.86 -1.03 -33.40
CA PRO A 121 1.98 0.39 -33.72
C PRO A 121 2.30 1.21 -32.45
N ALA A 122 3.20 2.17 -32.60
CA ALA A 122 3.48 3.19 -31.61
C ALA A 122 2.19 4.01 -31.34
N VAL A 123 1.46 3.67 -30.27
CA VAL A 123 0.40 4.54 -29.75
C VAL A 123 1.08 5.68 -29.00
N ALA A 124 1.32 6.77 -29.72
CA ALA A 124 1.59 8.07 -29.11
C ALA A 124 0.42 8.41 -28.16
N ARG A 125 0.64 8.31 -26.84
CA ARG A 125 -0.29 8.85 -25.86
C ARG A 125 -0.27 10.37 -26.00
N ALA A 126 -1.32 10.92 -26.60
CA ALA A 126 -1.60 12.33 -26.58
C ALA A 126 -1.67 12.80 -25.12
N ILE A 127 -0.86 13.81 -24.80
CA ILE A 127 -0.94 14.55 -23.54
C ILE A 127 -2.28 15.29 -23.58
N VAL A 128 -3.30 14.74 -22.92
CA VAL A 128 -4.56 15.44 -22.68
C VAL A 128 -4.29 16.44 -21.57
N THR A 129 -3.96 17.67 -21.96
CA THR A 129 -4.05 18.85 -21.09
C THR A 129 -5.52 19.07 -20.75
N GLY A 130 -5.98 18.44 -19.67
CA GLY A 130 -7.28 18.69 -19.06
C GLY A 130 -7.29 20.05 -18.38
N THR A 131 -8.07 20.94 -18.99
CA THR A 131 -8.52 22.26 -18.54
C THR A 131 -8.59 22.49 -17.04
N GLU A 132 -8.00 23.61 -16.63
CA GLU A 132 -8.15 24.26 -15.34
C GLU A 132 -9.62 24.48 -14.97
N THR A 133 -10.04 23.96 -13.82
CA THR A 133 -11.07 24.61 -13.01
C THR A 133 -10.42 25.02 -11.70
N GLY A 134 -9.70 26.13 -11.75
CA GLY A 134 -9.25 26.84 -10.57
C GLY A 134 -10.45 27.51 -9.91
N TYR A 135 -10.72 27.18 -8.65
CA TYR A 135 -11.26 28.06 -7.62
C TYR A 135 -11.33 27.23 -6.33
N HIS A 136 -10.27 27.30 -5.50
CA HIS A 136 -10.24 27.16 -4.02
C HIS A 136 -8.85 26.82 -3.43
N ASP A 137 -7.83 26.51 -4.24
CA ASP A 137 -6.51 26.11 -3.72
C ASP A 137 -5.77 27.20 -2.90
N LYS A 138 -6.02 28.48 -3.18
CA LYS A 138 -5.33 29.59 -2.48
C LYS A 138 -5.86 29.88 -1.08
N GLU A 139 -7.12 29.56 -0.80
CA GLU A 139 -7.70 29.71 0.55
C GLU A 139 -7.30 28.54 1.46
N PHE A 140 -7.13 27.35 0.87
CA PHE A 140 -6.71 26.14 1.59
C PHE A 140 -5.25 26.19 2.05
N ILE A 141 -4.33 26.67 1.20
CA ILE A 141 -2.92 26.87 1.60
C ILE A 141 -2.82 27.91 2.74
N LYS A 142 -3.72 28.89 2.79
CA LYS A 142 -3.75 29.88 3.88
C LYS A 142 -4.24 29.27 5.20
N ALA A 143 -5.17 28.33 5.17
CA ALA A 143 -5.64 27.61 6.36
C ALA A 143 -4.61 26.61 6.93
N LEU A 144 -3.77 26.03 6.06
CA LEU A 144 -2.64 25.17 6.45
C LEU A 144 -1.34 25.94 6.73
N GLY A 145 -1.26 27.22 6.34
CA GLY A 145 -0.06 28.06 6.42
C GLY A 145 0.47 28.31 7.83
N HIS A 146 -0.33 28.06 8.87
CA HIS A 146 0.14 28.14 10.26
C HIS A 146 0.84 26.86 10.77
N LEU A 147 0.89 25.79 9.97
CA LEU A 147 1.54 24.51 10.30
C LEU A 147 2.66 24.12 9.32
N ALA A 148 2.87 24.93 8.27
CA ALA A 148 3.66 24.57 7.10
C ALA A 148 4.90 25.45 6.90
N ASP A 149 5.55 25.85 8.00
CA ASP A 149 6.86 26.50 7.92
C ASP A 149 7.95 25.44 8.15
N SER A 150 8.63 25.10 7.05
CA SER A 150 9.89 24.34 6.86
C SER A 150 9.77 23.13 5.91
N ASP A 151 10.53 23.23 4.83
CA ASP A 151 10.99 22.17 3.91
C ASP A 151 10.09 21.71 2.76
N ILE A 152 9.48 22.66 2.03
CA ILE A 152 8.92 22.38 0.69
C ILE A 152 9.95 22.81 -0.37
N VAL A 153 10.99 21.99 -0.53
CA VAL A 153 11.76 21.91 -1.77
C VAL A 153 11.34 20.65 -2.50
N SER A 154 11.01 20.87 -3.77
CA SER A 154 10.52 19.94 -4.77
C SER A 154 11.24 18.58 -4.82
N SER A 155 10.44 17.51 -4.78
CA SER A 155 10.63 16.43 -5.74
C SER A 155 9.28 16.15 -6.39
N SER A 156 9.27 16.32 -7.71
CA SER A 156 8.13 16.12 -8.59
C SER A 156 7.67 14.67 -8.53
N GLY A 157 6.43 14.48 -8.07
CA GLY A 157 5.72 13.22 -8.05
C GLY A 157 4.25 13.54 -7.79
N ILE A 158 3.57 14.09 -8.81
CA ILE A 158 2.21 14.64 -8.72
C ILE A 158 1.15 13.59 -8.31
N GLY A 159 1.45 12.29 -8.32
CA GLY A 159 0.47 11.22 -8.10
C GLY A 159 0.04 11.00 -6.65
N ILE A 160 0.95 10.51 -5.80
CA ILE A 160 0.56 9.80 -4.56
C ILE A 160 0.44 10.76 -3.36
N ASP A 161 1.43 11.62 -3.13
CA ASP A 161 1.48 12.51 -1.96
C ASP A 161 0.30 13.51 -1.95
N THR A 162 0.00 14.11 -3.11
CA THR A 162 -1.14 15.01 -3.27
C THR A 162 -2.45 14.28 -3.00
N LYS A 163 -2.60 13.06 -3.50
CA LYS A 163 -3.82 12.29 -3.34
C LYS A 163 -4.04 11.86 -1.90
N ILE A 164 -3.00 11.42 -1.20
CA ILE A 164 -3.08 11.08 0.22
C ILE A 164 -3.54 12.29 1.03
N ARG A 165 -2.97 13.47 0.76
CA ARG A 165 -3.40 14.72 1.42
C ARG A 165 -4.88 15.01 1.15
N GLN A 166 -5.34 14.85 -0.08
CA GLN A 166 -6.76 15.02 -0.44
C GLN A 166 -7.66 14.01 0.29
N VAL A 167 -7.25 12.74 0.35
CA VAL A 167 -7.99 11.68 1.04
C VAL A 167 -8.08 11.96 2.54
N ILE A 168 -6.96 12.33 3.17
CA ILE A 168 -6.95 12.68 4.60
C ILE A 168 -7.82 13.91 4.85
N ALA A 169 -7.74 14.94 4.00
CA ALA A 169 -8.57 16.13 4.10
C ALA A 169 -10.07 15.83 3.98
N LYS A 170 -10.47 14.96 3.03
CA LYS A 170 -11.88 14.53 2.90
C LYS A 170 -12.39 13.72 4.10
N ASN A 171 -11.50 13.14 4.89
CA ASN A 171 -11.82 12.23 5.99
C ASN A 171 -11.34 12.76 7.35
N LEU A 172 -11.27 14.09 7.50
CA LEU A 172 -10.90 14.78 8.75
C LEU A 172 -11.69 14.22 9.94
N GLY A 173 -10.95 13.81 10.99
CA GLY A 173 -11.53 13.29 12.23
C GLY A 173 -11.76 11.77 12.27
N SER A 174 -11.55 11.05 11.17
CA SER A 174 -11.58 9.58 11.15
C SER A 174 -10.18 8.99 11.00
N LYS A 175 -9.87 7.94 11.76
CA LYS A 175 -8.60 7.21 11.65
C LYS A 175 -8.62 6.36 10.38
N LEU A 176 -7.66 6.60 9.49
CA LEU A 176 -7.47 5.85 8.26
C LEU A 176 -6.37 4.80 8.43
N LEU A 177 -6.54 3.70 7.71
CA LEU A 177 -5.53 2.66 7.52
C LEU A 177 -5.07 2.68 6.07
N PHE A 178 -3.79 2.93 5.85
CA PHE A 178 -3.14 2.80 4.55
C PHE A 178 -2.37 1.48 4.52
N ILE A 179 -2.62 0.65 3.50
CA ILE A 179 -1.85 -0.56 3.23
C ILE A 179 -1.16 -0.35 1.89
N VAL A 180 0.16 -0.46 1.84
CA VAL A 180 0.93 -0.32 0.61
C VAL A 180 1.52 -1.66 0.24
N ILE A 181 1.39 -2.08 -1.00
CA ILE A 181 2.02 -3.29 -1.55
C ILE A 181 2.97 -2.83 -2.65
N SER A 182 4.27 -3.01 -2.45
CA SER A 182 5.32 -2.49 -3.33
C SER A 182 6.66 -3.19 -3.09
N ASP A 183 7.55 -3.16 -4.08
CA ASP A 183 8.97 -3.53 -3.96
C ASP A 183 9.85 -2.40 -3.38
N LEU A 184 9.27 -1.21 -3.16
CA LEU A 184 9.90 -0.01 -2.60
C LEU A 184 11.11 0.53 -3.38
N ILE A 185 11.37 0.01 -4.58
CA ILE A 185 12.52 0.42 -5.39
C ILE A 185 12.26 1.81 -5.98
N SER A 186 11.14 1.97 -6.68
CA SER A 186 10.77 3.21 -7.35
C SER A 186 9.98 4.15 -6.45
N SER A 187 9.12 3.62 -5.59
CA SER A 187 8.16 4.37 -4.78
C SER A 187 8.61 4.66 -3.33
N GLY A 188 9.82 4.21 -2.94
CA GLY A 188 10.30 4.30 -1.56
C GLY A 188 10.32 5.71 -0.97
N LYS A 189 10.68 6.74 -1.76
CA LYS A 189 10.66 8.14 -1.30
C LYS A 189 9.24 8.64 -1.02
N SER A 190 8.29 8.35 -1.90
CA SER A 190 6.88 8.72 -1.73
C SER A 190 6.24 8.01 -0.54
N ILE A 191 6.58 6.73 -0.32
CA ILE A 191 6.07 5.98 0.83
C ILE A 191 6.64 6.52 2.16
N LEU A 192 7.90 6.96 2.17
CA LEU A 192 8.47 7.66 3.33
C LEU A 192 7.79 9.00 3.62
N SER A 193 7.48 9.78 2.58
CA SER A 193 6.71 11.02 2.71
C SER A 193 5.31 10.75 3.26
N MET A 194 4.63 9.72 2.76
CA MET A 194 3.36 9.25 3.30
C MET A 194 3.46 8.83 4.76
N ALA A 195 4.51 8.09 5.15
CA ALA A 195 4.71 7.67 6.54
C ALA A 195 4.80 8.88 7.49
N ARG A 196 5.53 9.93 7.09
CA ARG A 196 5.58 11.19 7.85
C ARG A 196 4.23 11.87 7.97
N ILE A 197 3.45 11.91 6.89
CA ILE A 197 2.11 12.49 6.89
C ILE A 197 1.19 11.68 7.82
N CYS A 198 1.23 10.34 7.74
CA CYS A 198 0.45 9.45 8.58
C CYS A 198 0.78 9.64 10.07
N GLN A 199 2.06 9.76 10.41
CA GLN A 199 2.51 10.05 11.76
C GLN A 199 1.93 11.36 12.30
N LYS A 200 2.02 12.45 11.52
CA LYS A 200 1.48 13.77 11.91
C LYS A 200 -0.04 13.78 12.05
N THR A 201 -0.73 12.95 11.27
CA THR A 201 -2.21 12.91 11.20
C THR A 201 -2.83 11.79 12.03
N ASN A 202 -2.02 11.05 12.80
CA ASN A 202 -2.43 9.90 13.62
C ASN A 202 -3.14 8.79 12.81
N ASN A 203 -2.74 8.61 11.56
CA ASN A 203 -3.19 7.54 10.68
C ASN A 203 -2.19 6.37 10.71
N VAL A 204 -2.67 5.18 10.37
CA VAL A 204 -1.84 3.97 10.38
C VAL A 204 -1.37 3.67 8.97
N LEU A 205 -0.08 3.39 8.83
CA LEU A 205 0.52 2.91 7.58
C LEU A 205 1.09 1.51 7.79
N ILE A 206 0.70 0.58 6.93
CA ILE A 206 1.29 -0.75 6.80
C ILE A 206 1.93 -0.85 5.42
N THR A 207 3.21 -1.14 5.37
CA THR A 207 3.96 -1.36 4.13
C THR A 207 4.26 -2.84 4.00
N ILE A 208 3.74 -3.45 2.95
CA ILE A 208 3.95 -4.84 2.55
C ILE A 208 4.97 -4.82 1.42
N HIS A 209 6.19 -5.26 1.73
CA HIS A 209 7.30 -5.32 0.80
C HIS A 209 7.33 -6.66 0.07
N THR A 210 7.08 -6.65 -1.24
CA THR A 210 7.28 -7.79 -2.14
C THR A 210 8.76 -7.85 -2.53
N TYR A 211 9.47 -8.85 -2.00
CA TYR A 211 10.92 -8.91 -2.17
C TYR A 211 11.30 -9.65 -3.46
N ALA A 212 12.02 -8.96 -4.34
CA ALA A 212 12.36 -9.42 -5.68
C ALA A 212 13.12 -10.75 -5.73
N ASP A 213 14.00 -11.03 -4.77
CA ASP A 213 14.86 -12.23 -4.81
C ASP A 213 14.08 -13.54 -4.78
N TRP A 214 12.82 -13.54 -4.32
CA TRP A 214 11.96 -14.73 -4.38
C TRP A 214 11.39 -15.02 -5.77
N TYR A 215 11.39 -14.03 -6.67
CA TYR A 215 10.80 -14.11 -8.01
C TYR A 215 11.87 -14.16 -9.11
N SER A 216 13.14 -14.06 -8.73
CA SER A 216 14.27 -14.26 -9.63
C SER A 216 14.59 -15.75 -9.72
N ALA A 217 14.74 -16.28 -10.93
CA ALA A 217 15.36 -17.58 -11.11
C ALA A 217 16.78 -17.50 -10.56
N LEU A 218 17.07 -18.28 -9.51
CA LEU A 218 18.44 -18.48 -9.06
C LEU A 218 19.14 -19.34 -10.12
N ASP A 219 19.84 -18.72 -11.04
CA ASP A 219 20.74 -19.47 -11.93
C ASP A 219 21.81 -20.17 -11.07
N GLU A 220 22.14 -21.41 -11.41
CA GLU A 220 23.07 -22.28 -10.64
C GLU A 220 24.53 -21.78 -10.63
N GLY A 221 24.80 -20.57 -11.11
CA GLY A 221 26.03 -19.83 -10.89
C GLY A 221 25.69 -18.42 -10.44
N LEU A 222 25.79 -18.13 -9.14
CA LEU A 222 25.71 -16.75 -8.66
C LEU A 222 26.95 -15.99 -9.15
N GLU A 223 26.83 -15.38 -10.33
CA GLU A 223 27.82 -14.45 -10.83
C GLU A 223 28.02 -13.32 -9.81
N LYS A 224 29.27 -12.94 -9.59
CA LYS A 224 29.66 -11.96 -8.58
C LYS A 224 28.85 -10.66 -8.67
N GLU A 225 28.54 -10.21 -9.88
CA GLU A 225 27.76 -9.00 -10.14
C GLU A 225 26.30 -9.12 -9.66
N MET A 226 25.69 -10.29 -9.82
CA MET A 226 24.34 -10.56 -9.31
C MET A 226 24.36 -10.55 -7.78
N ALA A 227 25.37 -11.16 -7.16
CA ALA A 227 25.52 -11.19 -5.70
C ALA A 227 25.67 -9.77 -5.11
N GLU A 228 26.48 -8.91 -5.74
CA GLU A 228 26.66 -7.51 -5.32
C GLU A 228 25.34 -6.72 -5.42
N LYS A 229 24.59 -6.89 -6.51
CA LYS A 229 23.30 -6.23 -6.71
C LYS A 229 22.25 -6.67 -5.68
N LEU A 230 22.18 -7.97 -5.38
CA LEU A 230 21.28 -8.50 -4.34
C LEU A 230 21.62 -7.91 -2.97
N TYR A 231 22.92 -7.79 -2.65
CA TYR A 231 23.37 -7.19 -1.41
C TYR A 231 23.00 -5.70 -1.30
N GLU A 232 23.18 -4.92 -2.37
CA GLU A 232 22.79 -3.51 -2.40
C GLU A 232 21.28 -3.32 -2.19
N ASN A 233 20.46 -4.15 -2.84
CA ASN A 233 19.00 -4.15 -2.67
C ASN A 233 18.61 -4.49 -1.23
N LEU A 234 19.24 -5.51 -0.64
CA LEU A 234 19.00 -5.90 0.74
C LEU A 234 19.34 -4.75 1.71
N MET A 235 20.52 -4.14 1.56
CA MET A 235 20.94 -3.02 2.41
C MET A 235 20.02 -1.81 2.28
N THR A 236 19.57 -1.52 1.06
CA THR A 236 18.59 -0.46 0.80
C THR A 236 17.26 -0.76 1.49
N SER A 237 16.78 -1.99 1.41
CA SER A 237 15.52 -2.42 2.04
C SER A 237 15.58 -2.31 3.57
N ILE A 238 16.72 -2.70 4.18
CA ILE A 238 16.93 -2.60 5.64
C ILE A 238 16.95 -1.12 6.07
N SER A 239 17.64 -0.26 5.32
CA SER A 239 17.66 1.18 5.59
C SER A 239 16.26 1.80 5.49
N LEU A 240 15.48 1.40 4.49
CA LEU A 240 14.10 1.87 4.30
C LEU A 240 13.19 1.37 5.41
N GLN A 241 13.28 0.10 5.80
CA GLN A 241 12.54 -0.46 6.93
C GLN A 241 12.79 0.37 8.20
N ALA A 242 14.06 0.59 8.57
CA ALA A 242 14.40 1.36 9.76
C ALA A 242 13.85 2.80 9.72
N LYS A 243 13.80 3.42 8.53
CA LYS A 243 13.20 4.75 8.36
C LYS A 243 11.67 4.72 8.49
N LEU A 244 10.99 3.72 7.94
CA LEU A 244 9.53 3.56 8.05
C LEU A 244 9.11 3.33 9.50
N GLU A 245 9.81 2.45 10.21
CA GLU A 245 9.54 2.15 11.62
C GLU A 245 9.74 3.38 12.52
N ARG A 246 10.75 4.22 12.24
CA ARG A 246 10.93 5.50 12.94
C ARG A 246 9.75 6.45 12.81
N PHE A 247 9.02 6.38 11.70
CA PHE A 247 7.79 7.15 11.49
C PHE A 247 6.53 6.43 12.01
N GLY A 248 6.68 5.30 12.70
CA GLY A 248 5.56 4.53 13.25
C GLY A 248 4.80 3.71 12.20
N ALA A 249 5.35 3.56 10.99
CA ALA A 249 4.78 2.68 9.98
C ALA A 249 5.17 1.23 10.25
N TYR A 250 4.24 0.32 10.02
CA TYR A 250 4.47 -1.11 10.14
C TYR A 250 5.04 -1.64 8.84
N TYR A 251 6.07 -2.48 8.94
CA TYR A 251 6.74 -3.05 7.78
C TYR A 251 6.59 -4.58 7.82
N LEU A 252 6.16 -5.15 6.70
CA LEU A 252 6.02 -6.58 6.53
C LEU A 252 6.69 -7.00 5.22
N ARG A 253 7.73 -7.82 5.32
CA ARG A 253 8.33 -8.45 4.15
C ARG A 253 7.59 -9.74 3.84
N ILE A 254 7.21 -9.92 2.58
CA ILE A 254 6.45 -11.09 2.12
C ILE A 254 7.15 -11.78 0.95
N GLY A 255 7.06 -13.11 0.93
CA GLY A 255 7.39 -13.95 -0.21
C GLY A 255 6.16 -14.72 -0.72
N PRO A 256 6.28 -15.49 -1.82
CA PRO A 256 5.18 -16.27 -2.41
C PRO A 256 4.56 -17.30 -1.46
N ALA A 257 5.34 -17.80 -0.49
CA ALA A 257 4.88 -18.77 0.49
C ALA A 257 4.11 -18.14 1.68
N ASP A 258 4.08 -16.82 1.81
CA ASP A 258 3.42 -16.17 2.93
C ASP A 258 1.90 -16.21 2.77
N THR A 259 1.22 -16.88 3.71
CA THR A 259 -0.24 -16.97 3.69
C THR A 259 -0.88 -15.66 4.12
N THR A 260 -1.93 -15.25 3.41
CA THR A 260 -2.77 -14.08 3.72
C THR A 260 -3.26 -14.05 5.16
N SER A 261 -3.51 -15.21 5.78
CA SER A 261 -3.90 -15.29 7.20
C SER A 261 -2.86 -14.68 8.15
N ARG A 262 -1.56 -14.78 7.83
CA ARG A 262 -0.48 -14.15 8.60
C ARG A 262 -0.56 -12.62 8.47
N ILE A 263 -0.74 -12.13 7.26
CA ILE A 263 -0.86 -10.69 6.94
C ILE A 263 -2.07 -10.09 7.66
N ILE A 264 -3.23 -10.77 7.60
CA ILE A 264 -4.47 -10.34 8.27
C ILE A 264 -4.30 -10.29 9.79
N LYS A 265 -3.64 -11.29 10.38
CA LYS A 265 -3.36 -11.28 11.83
C LYS A 265 -2.52 -10.08 12.23
N THR A 266 -1.54 -9.70 11.41
CA THR A 266 -0.76 -8.48 11.61
C THR A 266 -1.67 -7.25 11.50
N ILE A 267 -2.41 -7.10 10.39
CA ILE A 267 -3.34 -5.97 10.18
C ILE A 267 -4.30 -5.79 11.38
N ARG A 268 -4.90 -6.87 11.89
CA ARG A 268 -5.84 -6.84 13.04
C ARG A 268 -5.20 -6.52 14.39
N ARG A 269 -3.89 -6.74 14.57
CA ARG A 269 -3.18 -6.34 15.80
C ARG A 269 -2.86 -4.86 15.77
N THR A 270 -2.66 -4.32 14.58
CA THR A 270 -2.24 -2.95 14.31
C THR A 270 -3.40 -1.96 14.25
N ALA A 271 -4.53 -2.42 13.73
CA ALA A 271 -5.80 -1.70 13.63
C ALA A 271 -6.53 -1.63 14.99
#